data_AF-A0A832ZTB1-F1
#
_entry.id   AF-A0A832ZTB1-F1
#
_cell.length_a   1.000
_cell.length_b   1.000
_cell.length_c   1.000
_cell.angle_alpha   90.00
_cell.angle_beta   90.00
_cell.angle_gamma   90.00
#
_symmetry.space_group_name_H-M   'P 1'
#
loop_
_entity.id
_entity.type
_entity.pdbx_description
1 polymer ?
#
loop_
_entity_poly.entity_id
_entity_poly.type
_entity_poly.pdbx_seq_one_letter_code
_entity_poly.pdbx_strand_id
1 'polypeptide(L)'
;MGGRHWNDSAFTPVVDEPLIGYYSSLDPGTVEWQLRLLRQAGVDALFISWWGPGSYEDRAARLVFENLERFGLKAAILVEPYLGSDPESYNYGWWLQTLTYIRERYIDRYPEAYLYLDGKPLVLAFNPIGMKYDPEPDFPAYAIRIVGNDIDNAGYQDWDLWPDYLAPWTTDKPIALRVRRDGYVAITPRFDDRIFCELGVRTGCDQRLLDPNYTLQAYAKQWDWILQHRDQVRLVAIYSWNEYHERSMIEPHHDATKPSH
;
A
#
# COMPACT_ATOMS: atom_id res chain seq x y z
N MET A 1 -11.06 -4.46 23.02
CA MET A 1 -11.48 -5.49 22.05
C MET A 1 -11.35 -4.87 20.67
N GLY A 2 -10.23 -5.11 19.99
CA GLY A 2 -9.81 -4.44 18.76
C GLY A 2 -9.54 -5.43 17.63
N GLY A 3 -10.54 -6.25 17.28
CA GLY A 3 -10.42 -7.37 16.33
C GLY A 3 -10.99 -7.11 14.94
N ARG A 4 -11.24 -5.85 14.56
CA ARG A 4 -11.67 -5.52 13.19
C ARG A 4 -10.49 -5.81 12.25
N HIS A 5 -10.77 -6.48 11.11
CA HIS A 5 -9.77 -6.94 10.13
C HIS A 5 -8.93 -8.15 10.55
N TRP A 6 -9.25 -8.81 11.66
CA TRP A 6 -8.51 -9.99 12.13
C TRP A 6 -9.43 -11.21 12.24
N ASN A 7 -9.50 -12.02 11.18
CA ASN A 7 -10.28 -13.27 11.16
C ASN A 7 -11.75 -13.07 11.59
N ASP A 8 -12.32 -11.89 11.32
CA ASP A 8 -13.71 -11.57 11.65
C ASP A 8 -14.69 -12.02 10.56
N SER A 9 -14.19 -12.40 9.38
CA SER A 9 -14.95 -12.99 8.29
C SER A 9 -14.06 -13.82 7.35
N ALA A 10 -14.67 -14.55 6.41
CA ALA A 10 -13.94 -15.21 5.32
C ALA A 10 -13.26 -14.23 4.35
N PHE A 11 -13.60 -12.93 4.42
CA PHE A 11 -13.04 -11.86 3.58
C PHE A 11 -11.86 -11.14 4.24
N THR A 12 -11.53 -11.48 5.48
CA THR A 12 -10.44 -10.90 6.27
C THR A 12 -9.59 -11.99 6.94
N PRO A 13 -9.27 -13.10 6.26
CA PRO A 13 -8.46 -14.16 6.85
C PRO A 13 -7.02 -13.68 7.02
N VAL A 14 -6.41 -14.06 8.14
CA VAL A 14 -4.96 -13.92 8.35
C VAL A 14 -4.41 -15.23 8.87
N VAL A 15 -3.20 -15.56 8.41
CA VAL A 15 -2.48 -16.76 8.87
C VAL A 15 -1.31 -16.40 9.77
N ASP A 16 -0.63 -15.28 9.49
CA ASP A 16 0.47 -14.78 10.31
C ASP A 16 -0.06 -13.84 11.40
N GLU A 17 0.65 -13.78 12.53
CA GLU A 17 0.25 -12.97 13.70
C GLU A 17 1.25 -11.84 13.96
N PRO A 18 0.82 -10.57 14.09
CA PRO A 18 1.72 -9.49 14.47
C PRO A 18 2.48 -9.79 15.77
N LEU A 19 3.71 -9.30 15.90
CA LEU A 19 4.55 -9.56 17.08
C LEU A 19 3.91 -9.11 18.41
N ILE A 20 3.06 -8.08 18.36
CA ILE A 20 2.35 -7.55 19.53
C ILE A 20 0.93 -8.13 19.67
N GLY A 21 0.60 -9.17 18.91
CA GLY A 21 -0.75 -9.72 18.76
C GLY A 21 -1.66 -8.85 17.91
N TYR A 22 -2.89 -9.33 17.68
CA TYR A 22 -3.90 -8.59 16.92
C TYR A 22 -4.26 -7.26 17.60
N TYR A 23 -4.15 -6.18 16.81
CA TYR A 23 -4.24 -4.82 17.30
C TYR A 23 -5.34 -4.01 16.59
N SER A 24 -5.65 -2.85 17.17
CA SER A 24 -6.52 -1.84 16.55
C SER A 24 -5.68 -0.72 15.97
N SER A 25 -5.85 -0.38 14.69
CA SER A 25 -5.28 0.83 14.07
C SER A 25 -5.79 2.15 14.68
N LEU A 26 -6.78 2.10 15.59
CA LEU A 26 -7.20 3.24 16.41
C LEU A 26 -6.56 3.27 17.80
N ASP A 27 -5.67 2.33 18.12
CA ASP A 27 -4.93 2.33 19.37
C ASP A 27 -3.67 3.21 19.24
N PRO A 28 -3.55 4.32 20.02
CA PRO A 28 -2.40 5.22 19.91
C PRO A 28 -1.06 4.55 20.25
N GLY A 29 -1.05 3.54 21.14
CA GLY A 29 0.16 2.80 21.49
C GLY A 29 0.68 1.97 20.32
N THR A 30 -0.22 1.31 19.60
CA THR A 30 0.05 0.57 18.37
C THR A 30 0.61 1.49 17.29
N VAL A 31 -0.05 2.64 17.05
CA VAL A 31 0.42 3.63 16.05
C VAL A 31 1.81 4.14 16.41
N GLU A 32 2.05 4.51 17.67
CA GLU A 32 3.37 4.98 18.09
C GLU A 32 4.46 3.91 17.92
N TRP A 33 4.15 2.65 18.25
CA TRP A 33 5.04 1.52 18.04
C TRP A 33 5.37 1.31 16.56
N GLN A 34 4.36 1.32 15.67
CA GLN A 34 4.55 1.18 14.23
C GLN A 34 5.40 2.31 13.64
N LEU A 35 5.10 3.57 13.97
CA LEU A 35 5.86 4.73 13.46
C LEU A 35 7.33 4.68 13.90
N ARG A 36 7.60 4.22 15.13
CA ARG A 36 8.97 4.02 15.61
C ARG A 36 9.70 2.97 14.78
N LEU A 37 9.06 1.84 14.47
CA LEU A 37 9.68 0.79 13.68
C LEU A 37 9.88 1.20 12.22
N LEU A 38 8.91 1.88 11.60
CA LEU A 38 9.03 2.47 10.27
C LEU A 38 10.26 3.38 10.19
N ARG A 39 10.44 4.24 11.19
CA ARG A 39 11.63 5.10 11.29
C ARG A 39 12.92 4.30 11.44
N GLN A 40 12.94 3.25 12.26
CA GLN A 40 14.11 2.39 12.44
C GLN A 40 14.46 1.60 11.18
N ALA A 41 13.46 1.21 10.39
CA ALA A 41 13.62 0.55 9.10
C ALA A 41 14.11 1.50 7.98
N GLY A 42 14.23 2.80 8.26
CA GLY A 42 14.65 3.80 7.27
C GLY A 42 13.55 4.17 6.27
N VAL A 43 12.28 3.94 6.59
CA VAL A 43 11.16 4.42 5.78
C VAL A 43 11.03 5.93 5.92
N ASP A 44 10.86 6.63 4.81
CA ASP A 44 10.70 8.09 4.78
C ASP A 44 9.21 8.52 4.80
N ALA A 45 8.36 7.74 4.14
CA ALA A 45 6.95 8.09 3.98
C ALA A 45 6.01 6.88 3.90
N LEU A 46 4.74 7.12 4.22
CA LEU A 46 3.65 6.14 4.20
C LEU A 46 2.64 6.46 3.11
N PHE A 47 2.09 5.44 2.47
CA PHE A 47 0.87 5.53 1.68
C PHE A 47 -0.26 4.91 2.50
N ILE A 48 -1.18 5.74 3.00
CA ILE A 48 -2.24 5.30 3.91
C ILE A 48 -3.46 4.90 3.08
N SER A 49 -3.78 3.61 3.04
CA SER A 49 -5.04 3.09 2.49
C SER A 49 -6.23 3.73 3.22
N TRP A 50 -7.09 4.41 2.46
CA TRP A 50 -8.12 5.30 3.00
C TRP A 50 -9.47 5.09 2.30
N TRP A 51 -10.47 4.66 3.07
CA TRP A 51 -11.80 4.25 2.58
C TRP A 51 -12.87 5.34 2.73
N GLY A 52 -12.51 6.59 2.52
CA GLY A 52 -13.48 7.69 2.45
C GLY A 52 -13.75 8.40 3.80
N PRO A 53 -14.46 9.54 3.76
CA PRO A 53 -14.74 10.37 4.93
C PRO A 53 -15.46 9.63 6.06
N GLY A 54 -14.98 9.78 7.29
CA GLY A 54 -15.64 9.22 8.48
C GLY A 54 -15.51 7.70 8.65
N SER A 55 -14.82 7.01 7.73
CA SER A 55 -14.48 5.58 7.83
C SER A 55 -13.61 5.28 9.06
N TYR A 56 -13.41 3.99 9.35
CA TYR A 56 -12.47 3.56 10.38
C TYR A 56 -11.04 4.00 10.00
N GLU A 57 -10.72 3.86 8.73
CA GLU A 57 -9.44 4.18 8.12
C GLU A 57 -9.19 5.69 8.08
N ASP A 58 -10.23 6.51 7.90
CA ASP A 58 -10.16 7.98 8.06
C ASP A 58 -9.80 8.39 9.49
N ARG A 59 -10.32 7.70 10.50
CA ARG A 59 -9.95 7.98 11.90
C ARG A 59 -8.53 7.50 12.21
N ALA A 60 -8.13 6.33 11.70
CA ALA A 60 -6.78 5.81 11.86
C ALA A 60 -5.74 6.70 11.16
N ALA A 61 -6.02 7.15 9.92
CA ALA A 61 -5.18 8.08 9.18
C ALA A 61 -4.93 9.37 9.98
N ARG A 62 -5.96 9.97 10.57
CA ARG A 62 -5.78 11.16 11.44
C ARG A 62 -4.83 10.90 12.59
N LEU A 63 -5.00 9.78 13.30
CA LEU A 63 -4.14 9.41 14.42
C LEU A 63 -2.68 9.21 13.97
N VAL A 64 -2.46 8.66 12.79
CA VAL A 64 -1.13 8.56 12.18
C VAL A 64 -0.57 9.95 11.91
N PHE A 65 -1.30 10.81 11.17
CA PHE A 65 -0.85 12.15 10.81
C PHE A 65 -0.54 13.04 12.03
N GLU A 66 -1.30 12.91 13.13
CA GLU A 66 -1.05 13.61 14.40
C GLU A 66 0.32 13.26 15.03
N ASN A 67 0.92 12.13 14.65
CA ASN A 67 2.16 11.63 15.23
C ASN A 67 3.36 11.63 14.27
N LEU A 68 3.15 11.80 12.96
CA LEU A 68 4.21 11.67 11.93
C LEU A 68 5.42 12.56 12.19
N GLU A 69 5.21 13.85 12.51
CA GLU A 69 6.31 14.81 12.71
C GLU A 69 7.25 14.39 13.85
N ARG A 70 6.72 13.77 14.92
CA ARG A 70 7.51 13.27 16.05
C ARG A 70 8.53 12.20 15.63
N PHE A 71 8.27 11.52 14.53
CA PHE A 71 9.10 10.44 13.99
C PHE A 71 9.87 10.86 12.73
N GLY A 72 9.70 12.10 12.25
CA GLY A 72 10.30 12.58 11.01
C GLY A 72 9.82 11.82 9.78
N LEU A 73 8.58 11.30 9.82
CA LEU A 73 7.95 10.57 8.73
C LEU A 73 6.99 11.49 7.98
N LYS A 74 6.74 11.18 6.70
CA LYS A 74 5.68 11.80 5.91
C LYS A 74 4.58 10.80 5.56
N ALA A 75 3.45 11.27 5.06
CA ALA A 75 2.45 10.40 4.47
C ALA A 75 1.67 11.06 3.33
N ALA A 76 1.17 10.24 2.41
CA ALA A 76 0.16 10.57 1.42
C ALA A 76 -1.07 9.68 1.60
N ILE A 77 -2.22 10.16 1.14
CA ILE A 77 -3.46 9.39 1.14
C ILE A 77 -3.50 8.53 -0.13
N LEU A 78 -3.74 7.23 0.03
CA LEU A 78 -4.13 6.29 -1.02
C LEU A 78 -5.63 6.06 -0.92
N VAL A 79 -6.39 6.71 -1.80
CA VAL A 79 -7.84 6.60 -1.84
C VAL A 79 -8.22 5.23 -2.40
N GLU A 80 -8.97 4.48 -1.61
CA GLU A 80 -9.51 3.18 -1.99
C GLU A 80 -10.88 3.35 -2.66
N PRO A 81 -11.31 2.41 -3.52
CA PRO A 81 -12.58 2.47 -4.24
C PRO A 81 -13.80 2.21 -3.33
N TYR A 82 -14.06 3.12 -2.39
CA TYR A 82 -15.11 2.99 -1.38
C TYR A 82 -16.54 3.16 -1.92
N LEU A 83 -16.72 3.54 -3.20
CA LEU A 83 -18.02 3.51 -3.88
C LEU A 83 -18.28 2.18 -4.61
N GLY A 84 -17.31 1.25 -4.61
CA GLY A 84 -17.38 -0.03 -5.31
C GLY A 84 -16.55 -0.07 -6.59
N SER A 85 -16.73 -1.13 -7.37
CA SER A 85 -15.86 -1.47 -8.51
C SER A 85 -16.26 -0.80 -9.84
N ASP A 86 -17.29 0.03 -9.86
CA ASP A 86 -17.71 0.73 -11.09
C ASP A 86 -16.84 1.98 -11.31
N PRO A 87 -15.96 2.02 -12.32
CA PRO A 87 -15.09 3.15 -12.56
C PRO A 87 -15.84 4.45 -12.89
N GLU A 88 -17.07 4.38 -13.40
CA GLU A 88 -17.89 5.57 -13.72
C GLU A 88 -18.34 6.34 -12.47
N SER A 89 -18.30 5.69 -11.29
CA SER A 89 -18.63 6.32 -10.01
C SER A 89 -17.62 7.40 -9.60
N TYR A 90 -16.40 7.38 -10.15
CA TYR A 90 -15.28 8.23 -9.76
C TYR A 90 -15.06 9.39 -10.74
N ASN A 91 -16.11 10.18 -10.99
CA ASN A 91 -16.12 11.31 -11.90
C ASN A 91 -15.57 12.62 -11.28
N TYR A 92 -15.56 13.70 -12.06
CA TYR A 92 -15.13 15.05 -11.63
C TYR A 92 -15.73 15.48 -10.28
N GLY A 93 -17.04 15.32 -10.09
CA GLY A 93 -17.72 15.78 -8.87
C GLY A 93 -17.26 15.02 -7.62
N TRP A 94 -17.04 13.72 -7.77
CA TRP A 94 -16.46 12.89 -6.71
C TRP A 94 -15.02 13.31 -6.40
N TRP A 95 -14.17 13.47 -7.42
CA TRP A 95 -12.77 13.90 -7.23
C TRP A 95 -12.68 15.26 -6.55
N LEU A 96 -13.50 16.23 -6.95
CA LEU A 96 -13.55 17.55 -6.33
C LEU A 96 -13.87 17.44 -4.83
N GLN A 97 -14.86 16.64 -4.45
CA GLN A 97 -15.25 16.44 -3.05
C GLN A 97 -14.15 15.70 -2.26
N THR A 98 -13.60 14.63 -2.83
CA THR A 98 -12.53 13.83 -2.21
C THR A 98 -11.27 14.66 -1.98
N LEU A 99 -10.80 15.40 -2.99
CA LEU A 99 -9.62 16.25 -2.87
C LEU A 99 -9.85 17.42 -1.91
N THR A 100 -11.03 18.02 -1.91
CA THR A 100 -11.38 19.07 -0.93
C THR A 100 -11.28 18.53 0.50
N TYR A 101 -11.84 17.34 0.74
CA TYR A 101 -11.75 16.70 2.04
C TYR A 101 -10.31 16.38 2.44
N ILE A 102 -9.54 15.75 1.54
CA ILE A 102 -8.13 15.40 1.80
C ILE A 102 -7.32 16.65 2.10
N ARG A 103 -7.56 17.73 1.35
CA ARG A 103 -6.90 19.01 1.57
C ARG A 103 -7.18 19.55 2.96
N GLU A 104 -8.45 19.71 3.32
CA GLU A 104 -8.85 20.31 4.60
C GLU A 104 -8.42 19.47 5.81
N ARG A 105 -8.44 18.14 5.69
CA ARG A 105 -8.21 17.23 6.82
C ARG A 105 -6.77 16.78 6.97
N TYR A 106 -5.99 16.75 5.88
CA TYR A 106 -4.64 16.22 5.89
C TYR A 106 -3.61 17.21 5.37
N ILE A 107 -3.77 17.75 4.16
CA ILE A 107 -2.74 18.58 3.52
C ILE A 107 -2.56 19.91 4.28
N ASP A 108 -3.64 20.69 4.42
CA ASP A 108 -3.58 22.02 5.04
C ASP A 108 -3.35 21.93 6.56
N ARG A 109 -3.72 20.81 7.18
CA ARG A 109 -3.58 20.58 8.62
C ARG A 109 -2.20 20.07 9.02
N TYR A 110 -1.55 19.30 8.16
CA TYR A 110 -0.24 18.69 8.42
C TYR A 110 0.76 18.95 7.28
N PRO A 111 1.02 20.21 6.88
CA PRO A 111 1.81 20.53 5.70
C PRO A 111 3.25 19.98 5.75
N GLU A 112 3.85 19.94 6.94
CA GLU A 112 5.22 19.42 7.13
C GLU A 112 5.28 17.88 7.08
N ALA A 113 4.21 17.21 7.51
CA ALA A 113 4.09 15.76 7.50
C ALA A 113 3.43 15.21 6.21
N TYR A 114 2.82 16.04 5.38
CA TYR A 114 2.27 15.58 4.11
C TYR A 114 3.39 15.36 3.09
N LEU A 115 3.24 14.32 2.27
CA LEU A 115 4.20 13.99 1.21
C LEU A 115 3.88 14.79 -0.06
N TYR A 116 4.91 15.41 -0.62
CA TYR A 116 4.84 16.16 -1.88
C TYR A 116 5.72 15.49 -2.93
N LEU A 117 5.22 15.42 -4.16
CA LEU A 117 5.96 14.96 -5.34
C LEU A 117 6.12 16.15 -6.29
N ASP A 118 7.37 16.48 -6.61
CA ASP A 118 7.74 17.61 -7.48
C ASP A 118 7.02 18.93 -7.11
N GLY A 119 6.93 19.20 -5.80
CA GLY A 119 6.35 20.42 -5.24
C GLY A 119 4.83 20.43 -5.08
N LYS A 120 4.12 19.35 -5.44
CA LYS A 120 2.66 19.22 -5.30
C LYS A 120 2.29 18.15 -4.27
N PRO A 121 1.23 18.32 -3.47
CA PRO A 121 0.78 17.28 -2.55
C PRO A 121 0.40 16.02 -3.33
N LEU A 122 0.95 14.89 -2.92
CA LEU A 122 0.72 13.60 -3.56
C LEU A 122 -0.61 13.00 -3.07
N VAL A 123 -1.51 12.70 -4.01
CA VAL A 123 -2.72 11.91 -3.73
C VAL A 123 -2.71 10.69 -4.63
N LEU A 124 -2.79 9.52 -4.02
CA LEU A 124 -2.86 8.26 -4.73
C LEU A 124 -4.30 7.78 -4.79
N ALA A 125 -4.65 7.02 -5.81
CA ALA A 125 -5.94 6.34 -5.87
C ALA A 125 -5.78 4.94 -6.46
N PHE A 126 -6.34 3.94 -5.78
CA PHE A 126 -6.25 2.55 -6.22
C PHE A 126 -7.30 2.26 -7.30
N ASN A 127 -6.91 1.48 -8.33
CA ASN A 127 -7.84 1.09 -9.40
C ASN A 127 -9.07 0.36 -8.81
N PRO A 128 -10.28 0.59 -9.35
CA PRO A 128 -10.60 1.19 -10.63
C PRO A 128 -10.76 2.72 -10.63
N ILE A 129 -10.43 3.41 -9.52
CA ILE A 129 -10.44 4.87 -9.50
C ILE A 129 -9.45 5.36 -10.53
N GLY A 130 -9.89 6.28 -11.37
CA GLY A 130 -9.11 6.61 -12.54
C GLY A 130 -8.95 5.34 -13.39
N MET A 131 -10.04 4.75 -13.89
CA MET A 131 -10.04 3.95 -15.13
C MET A 131 -10.96 4.53 -16.23
N LYS A 132 -11.75 5.55 -15.91
CA LYS A 132 -12.65 6.25 -16.85
C LYS A 132 -12.52 7.77 -16.87
N TYR A 133 -12.02 8.35 -15.79
CA TYR A 133 -11.83 9.78 -15.65
C TYR A 133 -10.38 10.07 -15.22
N ASP A 134 -9.68 10.88 -16.02
CA ASP A 134 -8.34 11.37 -15.69
C ASP A 134 -8.47 12.70 -14.92
N PRO A 135 -8.11 12.73 -13.62
CA PRO A 135 -8.24 13.93 -12.80
C PRO A 135 -7.10 14.94 -13.01
N GLU A 136 -5.96 14.55 -13.60
CA GLU A 136 -4.77 15.40 -13.62
C GLU A 136 -4.96 16.75 -14.36
N PRO A 137 -5.66 16.83 -15.51
CA PRO A 137 -5.92 18.09 -16.19
C PRO A 137 -6.82 19.05 -15.40
N ASP A 138 -7.79 18.52 -14.65
CA ASP A 138 -8.77 19.32 -13.91
C ASP A 138 -8.28 19.75 -12.52
N PHE A 139 -7.32 19.01 -11.95
CA PHE A 139 -6.78 19.26 -10.61
C PHE A 139 -5.25 19.45 -10.60
N PRO A 140 -4.71 20.43 -11.37
CA PRO A 140 -3.27 20.57 -11.59
C PRO A 140 -2.48 20.98 -10.34
N ALA A 141 -3.15 21.36 -9.24
CA ALA A 141 -2.53 21.68 -7.96
C ALA A 141 -2.01 20.44 -7.21
N TYR A 142 -2.44 19.24 -7.59
CA TYR A 142 -2.05 17.98 -6.95
C TYR A 142 -1.10 17.18 -7.85
N ALA A 143 -0.26 16.35 -7.25
CA ALA A 143 0.36 15.23 -7.97
C ALA A 143 -0.55 14.02 -7.74
N ILE A 144 -1.36 13.67 -8.75
CA ILE A 144 -2.26 12.53 -8.66
C ILE A 144 -1.61 11.33 -9.34
N ARG A 145 -1.59 10.17 -8.67
CA ARG A 145 -1.14 8.91 -9.29
C ARG A 145 -2.16 7.81 -9.08
N ILE A 146 -2.55 7.19 -10.18
CA ILE A 146 -3.39 6.01 -10.13
C ILE A 146 -2.49 4.80 -9.86
N VAL A 147 -2.76 4.10 -8.77
CA VAL A 147 -2.00 2.93 -8.32
C VAL A 147 -2.81 1.67 -8.62
N GLY A 148 -2.20 0.58 -9.05
CA GLY A 148 -2.97 -0.63 -9.32
C GLY A 148 -2.20 -1.87 -9.69
N ASN A 149 -2.96 -2.90 -10.07
CA ASN A 149 -2.47 -4.17 -10.56
C ASN A 149 -2.68 -4.29 -12.08
N ASP A 150 -1.86 -5.09 -12.74
CA ASP A 150 -1.91 -5.38 -14.18
C ASP A 150 -1.77 -4.11 -15.05
N ILE A 151 -0.93 -3.17 -14.60
CA ILE A 151 -0.75 -1.85 -15.23
C ILE A 151 -0.54 -1.94 -16.74
N ASP A 152 0.20 -2.94 -17.18
CA ASP A 152 0.59 -3.06 -18.59
C ASP A 152 -0.60 -3.35 -19.51
N ASN A 153 -1.70 -3.85 -18.96
CA ASN A 153 -2.92 -4.18 -19.68
C ASN A 153 -4.13 -3.33 -19.23
N ALA A 154 -4.05 -2.65 -18.08
CA ALA A 154 -5.21 -2.08 -17.39
C ALA A 154 -5.84 -0.83 -18.04
N GLY A 155 -5.30 -0.35 -19.16
CA GLY A 155 -5.88 0.79 -19.90
C GLY A 155 -5.69 2.16 -19.23
N TYR A 156 -5.35 2.23 -17.94
CA TYR A 156 -4.35 3.14 -17.34
C TYR A 156 -4.13 2.89 -15.84
N GLN A 157 -2.88 3.11 -15.40
CA GLN A 157 -2.38 3.20 -14.01
C GLN A 157 -0.95 3.79 -14.08
N ASP A 158 -0.60 4.70 -13.17
CA ASP A 158 0.73 5.33 -13.13
C ASP A 158 1.77 4.43 -12.44
N TRP A 159 1.43 3.85 -11.29
CA TRP A 159 2.35 3.19 -10.35
C TRP A 159 1.86 1.81 -9.93
N ASP A 160 2.73 0.80 -9.95
CA ASP A 160 2.37 -0.55 -9.52
C ASP A 160 2.01 -0.53 -8.02
N LEU A 161 0.95 -1.21 -7.60
CA LEU A 161 0.72 -1.44 -6.17
C LEU A 161 1.82 -2.35 -5.58
N TRP A 162 2.11 -3.42 -6.30
CA TRP A 162 3.14 -4.41 -6.03
C TRP A 162 3.63 -4.99 -7.36
N PRO A 163 4.81 -5.65 -7.43
CA PRO A 163 5.36 -6.14 -8.69
C PRO A 163 4.68 -7.45 -9.13
N ASP A 164 3.37 -7.39 -9.37
CA ASP A 164 2.50 -8.50 -9.75
C ASP A 164 2.93 -9.19 -11.05
N TYR A 165 3.53 -8.46 -11.99
CA TYR A 165 4.13 -8.98 -13.21
C TYR A 165 5.34 -9.90 -12.96
N LEU A 166 5.86 -9.97 -11.73
CA LEU A 166 6.82 -11.00 -11.34
C LEU A 166 6.14 -12.28 -10.88
N ALA A 167 4.85 -12.29 -10.58
CA ALA A 167 4.13 -13.48 -10.19
C ALA A 167 3.79 -14.36 -11.42
N PRO A 168 3.78 -15.70 -11.28
CA PRO A 168 4.26 -16.44 -10.11
C PRO A 168 5.80 -16.43 -10.03
N TRP A 169 6.33 -16.23 -8.82
CA TRP A 169 7.74 -16.33 -8.49
C TRP A 169 7.94 -17.37 -7.38
N THR A 170 7.83 -18.64 -7.77
CA THR A 170 7.96 -19.81 -6.87
C THR A 170 9.22 -20.64 -7.13
N THR A 171 9.97 -20.29 -8.17
CA THR A 171 11.28 -20.85 -8.51
C THR A 171 12.26 -19.72 -8.80
N ASP A 172 13.56 -19.99 -8.65
CA ASP A 172 14.57 -18.97 -8.95
C ASP A 172 14.52 -18.56 -10.43
N LYS A 173 14.60 -17.26 -10.68
CA LYS A 173 14.60 -16.67 -12.02
C LYS A 173 15.29 -15.30 -12.01
N PRO A 174 15.85 -14.85 -13.16
CA PRO A 174 16.26 -13.47 -13.33
C PRO A 174 15.08 -12.53 -13.12
N ILE A 175 15.34 -11.37 -12.54
CA ILE A 175 14.30 -10.36 -12.28
C ILE A 175 14.62 -9.05 -12.98
N ALA A 176 13.56 -8.40 -13.42
CA ALA A 176 13.59 -7.04 -13.93
C ALA A 176 12.38 -6.31 -13.35
N LEU A 177 12.64 -5.32 -12.49
CA LEU A 177 11.59 -4.42 -12.02
C LEU A 177 11.29 -3.38 -13.11
N ARG A 178 10.12 -2.77 -13.02
CA ARG A 178 9.67 -1.72 -13.93
C ARG A 178 9.79 -0.38 -13.24
N VAL A 179 10.59 0.51 -13.82
CA VAL A 179 10.59 1.93 -13.45
C VAL A 179 9.37 2.56 -14.08
N ARG A 180 8.39 2.90 -13.25
CA ARG A 180 7.16 3.58 -13.63
C ARG A 180 7.38 5.10 -13.67
N ARG A 181 6.29 5.83 -13.92
CA ARG A 181 6.26 7.29 -13.94
C ARG A 181 6.98 7.87 -12.71
N ASP A 182 7.71 8.96 -12.90
CA ASP A 182 8.49 9.66 -11.87
C ASP A 182 9.66 8.87 -11.26
N GLY A 183 10.09 7.77 -11.87
CA GLY A 183 11.16 6.94 -11.31
C GLY A 183 10.66 6.03 -10.18
N TYR A 184 9.36 5.75 -10.12
CA TYR A 184 8.73 4.89 -9.14
C TYR A 184 9.01 3.41 -9.40
N VAL A 185 9.28 2.64 -8.35
CA VAL A 185 9.35 1.17 -8.40
C VAL A 185 8.65 0.59 -7.17
N ALA A 186 7.75 -0.39 -7.37
CA ALA A 186 7.20 -1.18 -6.28
C ALA A 186 8.00 -2.47 -6.06
N ILE A 187 8.20 -2.83 -4.80
CA ILE A 187 8.79 -4.10 -4.37
C ILE A 187 7.95 -4.72 -3.26
N THR A 188 8.08 -6.04 -3.08
CA THR A 188 7.38 -6.75 -2.00
C THR A 188 8.26 -7.86 -1.42
N PRO A 189 8.25 -8.11 -0.11
CA PRO A 189 9.07 -9.17 0.47
C PRO A 189 8.61 -10.56 0.04
N ARG A 190 7.29 -10.75 -0.06
CA ARG A 190 6.58 -11.94 -0.55
C ARG A 190 5.13 -11.57 -0.86
N PHE A 191 4.40 -12.45 -1.53
CA PHE A 191 2.95 -12.37 -1.71
C PHE A 191 2.37 -13.78 -1.64
N ASP A 192 1.37 -13.98 -0.79
CA ASP A 192 0.66 -15.26 -0.65
C ASP A 192 -0.73 -15.05 -0.06
N ASP A 193 -1.73 -15.06 -0.93
CA ASP A 193 -3.14 -14.89 -0.57
C ASP A 193 -3.96 -16.18 -0.73
N ARG A 194 -3.29 -17.35 -0.74
CA ARG A 194 -3.94 -18.66 -0.97
C ARG A 194 -5.04 -18.99 0.04
N ILE A 195 -4.97 -18.47 1.25
CA ILE A 195 -6.01 -18.65 2.27
C ILE A 195 -7.40 -18.23 1.75
N PHE A 196 -7.47 -17.21 0.88
CA PHE A 196 -8.74 -16.84 0.26
C PHE A 196 -9.26 -17.88 -0.73
N CYS A 197 -8.37 -18.56 -1.47
CA CYS A 197 -8.75 -19.64 -2.37
C CYS A 197 -9.16 -20.90 -1.58
N GLU A 198 -8.48 -21.20 -0.47
CA GLU A 198 -8.83 -22.29 0.44
C GLU A 198 -10.22 -22.08 1.07
N LEU A 199 -10.58 -20.84 1.35
CA LEU A 199 -11.91 -20.45 1.85
C LEU A 199 -12.97 -20.27 0.74
N GLY A 200 -12.60 -20.45 -0.53
CA GLY A 200 -13.51 -20.31 -1.67
C GLY A 200 -13.95 -18.88 -2.00
N VAL A 201 -13.23 -17.87 -1.48
CA VAL A 201 -13.52 -16.43 -1.66
C VAL A 201 -12.84 -15.87 -2.90
N ARG A 202 -11.67 -16.39 -3.26
CA ARG A 202 -10.92 -16.01 -4.46
C ARG A 202 -10.61 -17.24 -5.32
N THR A 203 -10.20 -16.98 -6.56
CA THR A 203 -9.64 -18.00 -7.46
C THR A 203 -8.27 -17.53 -7.98
N GLY A 204 -7.47 -18.46 -8.51
CA GLY A 204 -6.20 -18.14 -9.17
C GLY A 204 -5.05 -17.72 -8.25
N CYS A 205 -5.14 -17.94 -6.94
CA CYS A 205 -4.13 -17.49 -5.97
C CYS A 205 -2.72 -18.07 -6.25
N ASP A 206 -2.62 -19.28 -6.80
CA ASP A 206 -1.33 -19.90 -7.16
C ASP A 206 -0.54 -19.11 -8.21
N GLN A 207 -1.24 -18.32 -9.05
CA GLN A 207 -0.60 -17.48 -10.07
C GLN A 207 -0.07 -16.16 -9.51
N ARG A 208 -0.48 -15.77 -8.30
CA ARG A 208 -0.09 -14.52 -7.64
C ARG A 208 1.07 -14.68 -6.66
N LEU A 209 1.54 -15.90 -6.44
CA LEU A 209 2.56 -16.18 -5.45
C LEU A 209 3.89 -15.49 -5.77
N LEU A 210 4.50 -14.88 -4.76
CA LEU A 210 5.86 -14.36 -4.80
C LEU A 210 6.60 -14.82 -3.55
N ASP A 211 7.60 -15.67 -3.71
CA ASP A 211 8.47 -16.20 -2.65
C ASP A 211 7.74 -16.55 -1.32
N PRO A 212 6.67 -17.39 -1.37
CA PRO A 212 5.78 -17.60 -0.22
C PRO A 212 6.46 -18.21 1.01
N ASN A 213 7.64 -18.83 0.82
CA ASN A 213 8.41 -19.50 1.86
C ASN A 213 9.76 -18.82 2.15
N TYR A 214 10.02 -17.63 1.58
CA TYR A 214 11.29 -16.89 1.70
C TYR A 214 12.55 -17.65 1.26
N THR A 215 12.41 -18.69 0.43
CA THR A 215 13.55 -19.51 -0.02
C THR A 215 14.28 -18.91 -1.21
N LEU A 216 13.65 -17.99 -1.95
CA LEU A 216 14.21 -17.39 -3.16
C LEU A 216 14.99 -16.10 -2.88
N GLN A 217 14.86 -15.55 -1.68
CA GLN A 217 15.39 -14.23 -1.30
C GLN A 217 14.89 -13.13 -2.25
N ALA A 218 13.60 -13.21 -2.65
CA ALA A 218 13.04 -12.31 -3.65
C ALA A 218 13.16 -10.84 -3.23
N TYR A 219 12.98 -10.54 -1.94
CA TYR A 219 13.13 -9.17 -1.43
C TYR A 219 14.54 -8.61 -1.64
N ALA A 220 15.57 -9.39 -1.32
CA ALA A 220 16.96 -8.99 -1.49
C ALA A 220 17.30 -8.79 -2.98
N LYS A 221 16.85 -9.70 -3.85
CA LYS A 221 17.06 -9.59 -5.30
C LYS A 221 16.42 -8.34 -5.91
N GLN A 222 15.24 -7.94 -5.42
CA GLN A 222 14.58 -6.70 -5.82
C GLN A 222 15.39 -5.47 -5.39
N TRP A 223 15.92 -5.45 -4.16
CA TRP A 223 16.81 -4.39 -3.69
C TRP A 223 18.12 -4.32 -4.47
N ASP A 224 18.74 -5.46 -4.77
CA ASP A 224 19.97 -5.52 -5.59
C ASP A 224 19.73 -4.91 -6.98
N TRP A 225 18.56 -5.18 -7.57
CA TRP A 225 18.17 -4.57 -8.84
C TRP A 225 18.04 -3.05 -8.73
N ILE A 226 17.38 -2.55 -7.67
CA ILE A 226 17.25 -1.11 -7.43
C ILE A 226 18.63 -0.45 -7.34
N LEU A 227 19.57 -1.04 -6.61
CA LEU A 227 20.92 -0.50 -6.43
C LEU A 227 21.69 -0.44 -7.75
N GLN A 228 21.45 -1.38 -8.67
CA GLN A 228 22.03 -1.40 -10.01
C GLN A 228 21.41 -0.37 -10.96
N HIS A 229 20.18 0.10 -10.70
CA HIS A 229 19.41 1.03 -11.55
C HIS A 229 19.12 2.37 -10.85
N ARG A 230 19.95 2.75 -9.86
CA ARG A 230 19.77 3.95 -9.02
C ARG A 230 19.76 5.28 -9.78
N ASP A 231 20.23 5.28 -11.03
CA ASP A 231 20.19 6.43 -11.94
C ASP A 231 18.78 6.70 -12.49
N GLN A 232 17.90 5.70 -12.45
CA GLN A 232 16.53 5.77 -12.95
C GLN A 232 15.49 5.75 -11.82
N VAL A 233 15.82 5.14 -10.68
CA VAL A 233 14.91 5.00 -9.53
C VAL A 233 14.98 6.26 -8.64
N ARG A 234 13.83 6.91 -8.45
CA ARG A 234 13.66 8.07 -7.57
C ARG A 234 12.84 7.76 -6.32
N LEU A 235 11.91 6.80 -6.42
CA LEU A 235 11.04 6.40 -5.32
C LEU A 235 10.86 4.88 -5.33
N VAL A 236 11.04 4.26 -4.16
CA VAL A 236 10.78 2.83 -3.95
C VAL A 236 9.61 2.71 -2.98
N ALA A 237 8.56 2.00 -3.40
CA ALA A 237 7.45 1.65 -2.54
C ALA A 237 7.56 0.19 -2.12
N ILE A 238 7.40 -0.07 -0.83
CA ILE A 238 7.37 -1.43 -0.28
C ILE A 238 5.91 -1.79 -0.06
N TYR A 239 5.41 -2.75 -0.83
CA TYR A 239 4.15 -3.42 -0.57
C TYR A 239 4.42 -4.63 0.30
N SER A 240 4.16 -4.61 1.60
CA SER A 240 3.47 -3.57 2.37
C SER A 240 4.06 -3.45 3.78
N TRP A 241 3.64 -2.43 4.54
CA TRP A 241 3.92 -2.40 5.98
C TRP A 241 3.18 -3.55 6.68
N ASN A 242 1.86 -3.65 6.52
CA ASN A 242 1.00 -4.53 7.33
C ASN A 242 -0.25 -5.08 6.60
N GLU A 243 -0.15 -5.42 5.31
CA GLU A 243 -1.22 -6.16 4.62
C GLU A 243 -1.13 -7.65 4.94
N TYR A 244 -1.76 -8.06 6.05
CA TYR A 244 -1.71 -9.44 6.55
C TYR A 244 -2.50 -10.43 5.72
N HIS A 245 -3.54 -9.97 5.01
CA HIS A 245 -4.38 -10.85 4.21
C HIS A 245 -3.65 -11.41 2.99
N GLU A 246 -2.64 -10.68 2.51
CA GLU A 246 -1.85 -11.04 1.32
C GLU A 246 -0.42 -11.47 1.68
N ARG A 247 -0.15 -11.56 2.99
CA ARG A 247 1.14 -11.95 3.56
C ARG A 247 2.30 -11.07 3.11
N SER A 248 2.07 -9.83 2.66
CA SER A 248 3.11 -8.97 2.06
C SER A 248 3.81 -8.05 3.06
N MET A 249 3.48 -8.14 4.35
CA MET A 249 3.97 -7.27 5.41
C MET A 249 5.50 -7.35 5.63
N ILE A 250 6.11 -6.20 5.93
CA ILE A 250 7.43 -6.10 6.57
C ILE A 250 7.35 -5.83 8.08
N GLU A 251 6.17 -5.54 8.62
CA GLU A 251 5.96 -5.40 10.06
C GLU A 251 6.37 -6.70 10.79
N PRO A 252 7.05 -6.61 11.95
CA PRO A 252 7.44 -7.80 12.70
C PRO A 252 6.25 -8.69 13.09
N HIS A 253 6.35 -9.99 12.76
CA HIS A 253 5.27 -10.97 12.96
C HIS A 253 5.81 -12.39 13.20
N HIS A 254 4.94 -13.26 13.71
CA HIS A 254 5.10 -14.70 13.74
C HIS A 254 4.62 -15.29 12.40
N ASP A 255 5.55 -15.86 11.65
CA ASP A 255 5.28 -16.50 10.36
C ASP A 255 4.72 -17.92 10.58
N ALA A 256 3.48 -18.16 10.17
CA ALA A 256 2.80 -19.45 10.34
C ALA A 256 3.45 -20.60 9.56
N THR A 257 4.30 -20.29 8.57
CA THR A 257 5.03 -21.28 7.77
C THR A 257 6.41 -21.63 8.31
N LYS A 258 6.87 -20.95 9.37
CA LYS A 258 8.13 -21.26 10.05
C LYS A 258 7.86 -21.93 11.40
N PRO A 259 8.59 -23.02 11.76
CA PRO A 259 8.47 -23.62 13.08
C PRO A 259 8.79 -22.58 14.17
N SER A 260 8.01 -22.57 15.25
CA SER A 260 8.37 -21.82 16.45
C SER A 260 9.69 -22.38 17.00
N HIS A 261 10.70 -21.52 17.11
CA HIS A 261 11.94 -21.81 17.82
C HIS A 261 11.75 -21.69 19.34
#